data_AF-A0A538K6T0-F1
#
_entry.id   AF-A0A538K6T0-F1
#
_cell.length_a   1.000
_cell.length_b   1.000
_cell.length_c   1.000
_cell.angle_alpha   90.00
_cell.angle_beta   90.00
_cell.angle_gamma   90.00
#
_symmetry.space_group_name_H-M   'P 1'
#
loop_
_entity.id
_entity.type
_entity.pdbx_description
1 polymer ?
#
loop_
_entity_poly.entity_id
_entity_poly.type
_entity_poly.pdbx_seq_one_letter_code
_entity_poly.pdbx_strand_id
1 'polypeptide(L)'
;QPDCDNNQMFCKALPQNAKTPGIWNPLPWFDTVKQDREGENIAPFNDFLHAARTGRLPAVAWLAPAESVSDHPPASIRRGQAYVTGVVNAIMRSPDWSSTAIFLSWDDWGGFYDHVKPPRVDASGYGLRVPGLVISPYAKRGYIDHQILSHDAYLKFIEDDFLGGQRLDPRTDGRPDPRPDVRERVKILGDLRRDFDFAQLPRKPLLLPVRPTRK
;
A
#
# COMPACT_ATOMS: atom_id res chain seq x y z
N GLN A 1 12.42 -5.62 -12.46
CA GLN A 1 13.79 -5.13 -12.76
C GLN A 1 14.67 -5.40 -11.54
N PRO A 2 15.80 -6.13 -11.66
CA PRO A 2 16.73 -6.25 -10.54
C PRO A 2 17.55 -4.97 -10.42
N ASP A 3 17.47 -4.29 -9.28
CA ASP A 3 18.53 -3.35 -8.89
C ASP A 3 19.76 -4.19 -8.55
N CYS A 4 20.81 -3.98 -9.32
CA CYS A 4 22.04 -4.74 -9.18
C CYS A 4 22.72 -4.31 -7.88
N ASP A 5 23.20 -5.26 -7.08
CA ASP A 5 23.88 -5.01 -5.79
C ASP A 5 25.09 -4.05 -5.89
N ASN A 6 25.53 -3.70 -7.11
CA ASN A 6 26.68 -2.86 -7.43
C ASN A 6 26.35 -1.64 -8.31
N ASN A 7 25.12 -1.12 -8.28
CA ASN A 7 24.69 0.04 -9.09
C ASN A 7 24.83 -0.15 -10.62
N GLN A 8 24.99 -1.38 -11.11
CA GLN A 8 24.97 -1.63 -12.56
C GLN A 8 23.57 -1.42 -13.12
N MET A 9 23.50 -0.84 -14.31
CA MET A 9 22.24 -0.62 -15.03
C MET A 9 21.63 -1.93 -15.57
N PHE A 10 22.44 -2.99 -15.71
CA PHE A 10 22.01 -4.31 -16.18
C PHE A 10 22.71 -5.41 -15.38
N CYS A 11 21.96 -6.33 -14.82
CA CYS A 11 22.47 -7.55 -14.19
C CYS A 11 21.57 -8.74 -14.50
N LYS A 12 22.08 -9.93 -14.19
CA LYS A 12 21.33 -11.17 -14.31
C LYS A 12 20.10 -11.11 -13.38
N ALA A 13 18.92 -11.25 -13.96
CA ALA A 13 17.68 -11.32 -13.21
C ALA A 13 17.73 -12.48 -12.20
N LEU A 14 17.59 -12.14 -10.91
CA LEU A 14 17.40 -13.11 -9.84
C LEU A 14 15.92 -13.44 -9.70
N PRO A 15 15.55 -14.71 -9.41
CA PRO A 15 14.19 -15.07 -9.06
C PRO A 15 13.68 -14.24 -7.88
N GLN A 16 12.64 -13.45 -8.13
CA GLN A 16 12.03 -12.59 -7.11
C GLN A 16 11.13 -13.42 -6.19
N ASN A 17 11.38 -13.35 -4.89
CA ASN A 17 10.53 -13.93 -3.85
C ASN A 17 10.58 -13.00 -2.62
N ALA A 18 9.84 -13.33 -1.57
CA ALA A 18 9.77 -12.53 -0.34
C ALA A 18 11.15 -12.20 0.28
N LYS A 19 12.16 -13.05 0.08
CA LYS A 19 13.51 -12.90 0.61
C LYS A 19 14.51 -12.33 -0.39
N THR A 20 14.10 -12.07 -1.63
CA THR A 20 14.95 -11.42 -2.64
C THR A 20 14.73 -9.92 -2.53
N PRO A 21 15.75 -9.12 -2.15
CA PRO A 21 15.64 -7.67 -2.23
C PRO A 21 15.28 -7.25 -3.67
N GLY A 22 14.38 -6.29 -3.79
CA GLY A 22 13.90 -5.81 -5.07
C GLY A 22 13.35 -4.41 -4.95
N ILE A 23 13.25 -3.72 -6.08
CA ILE A 23 12.93 -2.28 -6.14
C ILE A 23 11.61 -1.90 -5.47
N TRP A 24 10.65 -2.83 -5.42
CA TRP A 24 9.33 -2.63 -4.80
C TRP A 24 9.22 -3.13 -3.36
N ASN A 25 10.31 -3.69 -2.81
CA ASN A 25 10.41 -3.99 -1.38
C ASN A 25 11.71 -3.37 -0.84
N PRO A 26 11.69 -2.09 -0.44
CA PRO A 26 12.88 -1.41 0.02
C PRO A 26 13.26 -1.78 1.46
N LEU A 27 12.40 -2.48 2.21
CA LEU A 27 12.60 -2.79 3.62
C LEU A 27 13.96 -3.46 3.91
N PRO A 28 14.43 -4.45 3.13
CA PRO A 28 15.73 -5.08 3.36
C PRO A 28 16.93 -4.13 3.25
N TRP A 29 16.78 -2.94 2.66
CA TRP A 29 17.86 -1.96 2.56
C TRP A 29 18.04 -1.11 3.82
N PHE A 30 17.00 -0.95 4.64
CA PHE A 30 17.07 -0.15 5.86
C PHE A 30 17.85 -0.89 6.96
N ASP A 31 18.86 -0.22 7.54
CA ASP A 31 19.68 -0.82 8.60
C ASP A 31 18.88 -1.11 9.85
N THR A 32 17.88 -0.28 10.16
CA THR A 32 16.95 -0.49 11.28
C THR A 32 16.14 -1.78 11.11
N VAL A 33 15.61 -2.04 9.90
CA VAL A 33 14.88 -3.29 9.59
C VAL A 33 15.78 -4.51 9.79
N LYS A 34 17.07 -4.42 9.43
CA LYS A 34 18.04 -5.50 9.65
C LYS A 34 18.34 -5.69 11.14
N GLN A 35 18.61 -4.60 11.85
CA GLN A 35 18.98 -4.62 13.28
C GLN A 35 17.86 -5.17 14.16
N ASP A 36 16.62 -4.80 13.83
CA ASP A 36 15.42 -5.23 14.56
C ASP A 36 14.92 -6.62 14.16
N ARG A 37 15.53 -7.22 13.12
CA ARG A 37 15.12 -8.50 12.54
C ARG A 37 13.70 -8.46 11.94
N GLU A 38 13.22 -7.28 11.58
CA GLU A 38 11.92 -7.05 10.92
C GLU A 38 11.84 -7.68 9.52
N GLY A 39 12.98 -8.05 8.92
CA GLY A 39 13.01 -8.88 7.72
C GLY A 39 12.31 -10.23 7.87
N GLU A 40 12.14 -10.72 9.10
CA GLU A 40 11.39 -11.96 9.41
C GLU A 40 9.87 -11.78 9.16
N ASN A 41 9.36 -10.53 9.11
CA ASN A 41 7.97 -10.21 8.80
C ASN A 41 7.68 -10.17 7.28
N ILE A 42 8.70 -10.33 6.42
CA ILE A 42 8.53 -10.36 4.97
C ILE A 42 8.16 -11.79 4.54
N ALA A 43 6.87 -12.00 4.29
CA ALA A 43 6.31 -13.31 4.01
C ALA A 43 5.92 -13.50 2.52
N PRO A 44 5.95 -14.74 2.00
CA PRO A 44 5.37 -15.09 0.71
C PRO A 44 3.87 -14.77 0.63
N PHE A 45 3.41 -14.39 -0.56
CA PHE A 45 1.99 -14.10 -0.82
C PHE A 45 1.03 -15.27 -0.48
N ASN A 46 1.49 -16.52 -0.57
CA ASN A 46 0.68 -17.68 -0.19
C ASN A 46 0.34 -17.72 1.31
N ASP A 47 1.22 -17.21 2.16
CA ASP A 47 1.00 -17.16 3.60
C ASP A 47 -0.10 -16.14 3.92
N PHE A 48 -0.10 -15.00 3.21
CA PHE A 48 -1.20 -14.03 3.28
C PHE A 48 -2.54 -14.63 2.83
N LEU A 49 -2.56 -15.40 1.73
CA LEU A 49 -3.78 -16.08 1.28
C LEU A 49 -4.25 -17.15 2.27
N HIS A 50 -3.33 -17.83 2.96
CA HIS A 50 -3.66 -18.76 4.03
C HIS A 50 -4.25 -18.03 5.25
N ALA A 51 -3.65 -16.92 5.66
CA ALA A 51 -4.16 -16.04 6.72
C ALA A 51 -5.58 -15.54 6.39
N ALA A 52 -5.82 -15.07 5.16
CA ALA A 52 -7.14 -14.65 4.70
C ALA A 52 -8.18 -15.77 4.76
N ARG A 53 -7.81 -17.01 4.43
CA ARG A 53 -8.74 -18.16 4.48
C ARG A 53 -9.06 -18.59 5.91
N THR A 54 -8.14 -18.38 6.85
CA THR A 54 -8.21 -18.94 8.20
C THR A 54 -8.62 -17.91 9.26
N GLY A 55 -8.91 -16.66 8.88
CA GLY A 55 -9.29 -15.61 9.82
C GLY A 55 -8.12 -15.17 10.70
N ARG A 56 -6.94 -14.98 10.09
CA ARG A 56 -5.69 -14.63 10.75
C ARG A 56 -4.93 -13.55 9.99
N LEU A 57 -5.64 -12.65 9.32
CA LEU A 57 -4.99 -11.51 8.69
C LEU A 57 -4.18 -10.71 9.73
N PRO A 58 -2.96 -10.26 9.40
CA PRO A 58 -2.20 -9.40 10.30
C PRO A 58 -2.90 -8.04 10.47
N ALA A 59 -2.60 -7.34 11.56
CA ALA A 59 -3.14 -6.01 11.82
C ALA A 59 -2.81 -5.01 10.69
N VAL A 60 -1.60 -5.10 10.14
CA VAL A 60 -1.14 -4.32 8.98
C VAL A 60 -0.46 -5.26 7.99
N ALA A 61 -0.84 -5.18 6.72
CA ALA A 61 -0.18 -5.88 5.62
C ALA A 61 0.05 -4.94 4.44
N TRP A 62 1.28 -4.94 3.92
CA TRP A 62 1.63 -4.31 2.65
C TRP A 62 1.78 -5.41 1.60
N LEU A 63 0.97 -5.34 0.53
CA LEU A 63 1.01 -6.30 -0.56
C LEU A 63 1.60 -5.63 -1.80
N ALA A 64 2.83 -6.03 -2.16
CA ALA A 64 3.48 -5.63 -3.40
C ALA A 64 3.34 -6.75 -4.45
N PRO A 65 2.72 -6.50 -5.62
CA PRO A 65 2.62 -7.50 -6.68
C PRO A 65 3.99 -7.80 -7.32
N ALA A 66 4.13 -8.99 -7.90
CA ALA A 66 5.22 -9.27 -8.80
C ALA A 66 5.05 -8.52 -10.13
N GLU A 67 6.16 -8.26 -10.85
CA GLU A 67 6.19 -7.45 -12.08
C GLU A 67 5.12 -7.87 -13.09
N SER A 68 4.98 -9.17 -13.32
CA SER A 68 4.04 -9.74 -14.30
C SER A 68 2.55 -9.51 -14.03
N VAL A 69 2.19 -8.96 -12.86
CA VAL A 69 0.83 -8.67 -12.40
C VAL A 69 0.73 -7.30 -11.68
N SER A 70 1.68 -6.39 -11.93
CA SER A 70 1.81 -5.11 -11.21
C SER A 70 1.20 -3.90 -11.92
N ASP A 71 0.61 -4.09 -13.11
CA ASP A 71 0.28 -3.02 -14.06
C ASP A 71 1.49 -2.23 -14.61
N HIS A 72 2.72 -2.49 -14.14
CA HIS A 72 3.94 -1.87 -14.66
C HIS A 72 4.26 -2.34 -16.10
N PRO A 73 4.54 -1.44 -17.07
CA PRO A 73 4.95 -1.84 -18.43
C PRO A 73 6.22 -2.71 -18.43
N PRO A 74 6.30 -3.76 -19.28
CA PRO A 74 5.35 -4.16 -20.32
C PRO A 74 4.27 -5.15 -19.85
N ALA A 75 4.07 -5.31 -18.54
CA ALA A 75 3.08 -6.25 -18.02
C ALA A 75 1.65 -5.87 -18.44
N SER A 76 0.80 -6.88 -18.55
CA SER A 76 -0.58 -6.68 -18.98
C SER A 76 -1.44 -6.09 -17.88
N ILE A 77 -2.06 -4.94 -18.13
CA ILE A 77 -3.07 -4.33 -17.24
C ILE A 77 -4.20 -5.33 -16.92
N ARG A 78 -4.64 -6.12 -17.91
CA ARG A 78 -5.67 -7.15 -17.67
C ARG A 78 -5.21 -8.17 -16.61
N ARG A 79 -3.93 -8.53 -16.58
CA ARG A 79 -3.38 -9.46 -15.60
C ARG A 79 -3.27 -8.83 -14.22
N GLY A 80 -2.81 -7.57 -14.12
CA GLY A 80 -2.74 -6.88 -12.84
C GLY A 80 -4.12 -6.59 -12.24
N GLN A 81 -5.08 -6.13 -13.04
CA GLN A 81 -6.46 -5.97 -12.60
C GLN A 81 -7.11 -7.29 -12.15
N ALA A 82 -6.81 -8.41 -12.83
CA ALA A 82 -7.23 -9.74 -12.39
C ALA A 82 -6.58 -10.14 -11.06
N TYR A 83 -5.29 -9.85 -10.87
CA TYR A 83 -4.58 -10.10 -9.62
C TYR A 83 -5.20 -9.31 -8.46
N VAL A 84 -5.35 -7.99 -8.60
CA VAL A 84 -5.97 -7.10 -7.61
C VAL A 84 -7.37 -7.57 -7.26
N THR A 85 -8.20 -7.89 -8.26
CA THR A 85 -9.56 -8.41 -8.03
C THR A 85 -9.53 -9.73 -7.25
N GLY A 86 -8.58 -10.62 -7.55
CA GLY A 86 -8.39 -11.87 -6.84
C GLY A 86 -8.01 -11.67 -5.37
N VAL A 87 -7.08 -10.74 -5.09
CA VAL A 87 -6.66 -10.37 -3.73
C VAL A 87 -7.82 -9.79 -2.93
N VAL A 88 -8.51 -8.78 -3.47
CA VAL A 88 -9.64 -8.13 -2.81
C VAL A 88 -10.75 -9.15 -2.53
N ASN A 89 -11.06 -10.03 -3.49
CA ASN A 89 -12.02 -11.12 -3.26
C ASN A 89 -11.58 -12.10 -2.18
N ALA A 90 -10.28 -12.42 -2.07
CA ALA A 90 -9.77 -13.31 -1.03
C ALA A 90 -9.95 -12.69 0.36
N ILE A 91 -9.64 -11.40 0.49
CA ILE A 91 -9.84 -10.63 1.73
C ILE A 91 -11.33 -10.51 2.06
N MET A 92 -12.18 -10.18 1.08
CA MET A 92 -13.63 -10.11 1.27
C MET A 92 -14.27 -11.45 1.64
N ARG A 93 -13.68 -12.59 1.28
CA ARG A 93 -14.14 -13.91 1.72
C ARG A 93 -13.62 -14.30 3.11
N SER A 94 -12.66 -13.56 3.65
CA SER A 94 -12.06 -13.85 4.95
C SER A 94 -13.10 -13.74 6.07
N PRO A 95 -13.00 -14.56 7.13
CA PRO A 95 -13.67 -14.30 8.40
C PRO A 95 -13.42 -12.87 8.93
N ASP A 96 -12.26 -12.29 8.62
CA ASP A 96 -11.82 -10.97 9.09
C ASP A 96 -12.42 -9.80 8.29
N TRP A 97 -13.19 -10.06 7.22
CA TRP A 97 -13.70 -9.00 6.33
C TRP A 97 -14.43 -7.89 7.10
N SER A 98 -15.22 -8.25 8.11
CA SER A 98 -16.04 -7.32 8.89
C SER A 98 -15.25 -6.25 9.67
N SER A 99 -13.93 -6.42 9.78
CA SER A 99 -13.00 -5.51 10.47
C SER A 99 -11.80 -5.12 9.60
N THR A 100 -11.91 -5.25 8.27
CA THR A 100 -10.79 -4.98 7.35
C THR A 100 -10.96 -3.64 6.62
N ALA A 101 -9.86 -2.91 6.42
CA ALA A 101 -9.76 -1.84 5.44
C ALA A 101 -8.68 -2.18 4.41
N ILE A 102 -8.99 -2.01 3.13
CA ILE A 102 -8.05 -2.20 2.02
C ILE A 102 -7.82 -0.82 1.41
N PHE A 103 -6.55 -0.43 1.34
CA PHE A 103 -6.10 0.73 0.57
C PHE A 103 -5.39 0.21 -0.69
N LEU A 104 -5.92 0.59 -1.85
CA LEU A 104 -5.32 0.26 -3.14
C LEU A 104 -4.82 1.55 -3.78
N SER A 105 -3.55 1.56 -4.14
CA SER A 105 -2.85 2.69 -4.76
C SER A 105 -1.77 2.18 -5.71
N TRP A 106 -1.26 3.10 -6.53
CA TRP A 106 -0.05 2.90 -7.34
C TRP A 106 1.12 3.61 -6.66
N ASP A 107 2.34 3.10 -6.83
CA ASP A 107 3.55 3.67 -6.24
C ASP A 107 3.97 4.96 -6.97
N ASP A 108 3.86 4.98 -8.30
CA ASP A 108 4.12 6.16 -9.13
C ASP A 108 3.11 6.35 -10.28
N TRP A 109 3.26 7.44 -11.04
CA TRP A 109 2.33 7.85 -12.11
C TRP A 109 2.63 7.20 -13.47
N GLY A 110 3.64 6.34 -13.56
CA GLY A 110 4.00 5.56 -14.74
C GLY A 110 4.50 6.37 -15.93
N GLY A 111 4.86 7.65 -15.75
CA GLY A 111 5.20 8.56 -16.86
C GLY A 111 4.00 9.14 -17.61
N PHE A 112 2.77 8.82 -17.18
CA PHE A 112 1.54 9.32 -17.83
C PHE A 112 1.24 10.78 -17.46
N TYR A 113 0.55 11.49 -18.36
CA TYR A 113 0.17 12.87 -18.13
C TYR A 113 -0.92 12.98 -17.05
N ASP A 114 -0.71 13.88 -16.09
CA ASP A 114 -1.75 14.37 -15.19
C ASP A 114 -1.79 15.90 -15.25
N HIS A 115 -2.99 16.48 -15.26
CA HIS A 115 -3.18 17.92 -15.44
C HIS A 115 -3.01 18.73 -14.15
N VAL A 116 -3.01 18.09 -12.98
CA VAL A 116 -2.93 18.79 -11.69
C VAL A 116 -1.47 19.01 -11.33
N LYS A 117 -1.12 20.28 -11.14
CA LYS A 117 0.19 20.64 -10.61
C LYS A 117 0.34 20.12 -9.17
N PRO A 118 1.37 19.33 -8.86
CA PRO A 118 1.57 18.83 -7.51
C PRO A 118 1.73 19.94 -6.47
N PRO A 119 1.10 19.82 -5.29
CA PRO A 119 1.33 20.73 -4.18
C PRO A 119 2.79 20.72 -3.71
N ARG A 120 3.33 21.90 -3.40
CA ARG A 120 4.62 22.02 -2.71
C ARG A 120 4.37 22.07 -1.21
N VAL A 121 4.78 21.02 -0.50
CA VAL A 121 4.61 20.89 0.95
C VAL A 121 5.92 21.05 1.73
N ASP A 122 7.04 20.81 1.06
CA ASP A 122 8.40 20.95 1.59
C ASP A 122 9.37 21.19 0.39
N ALA A 123 10.67 21.00 0.60
CA ALA A 123 11.70 21.16 -0.43
C ALA A 123 11.49 20.21 -1.64
N SER A 124 10.98 19.00 -1.41
CA SER A 124 10.72 17.98 -2.42
C SER A 124 9.30 18.11 -3.00
N GLY A 125 8.33 18.54 -2.18
CA GLY A 125 6.91 18.57 -2.52
C GLY A 125 6.28 17.17 -2.61
N TYR A 126 5.04 17.14 -3.08
CA TYR A 126 4.40 15.90 -3.52
C TYR A 126 4.69 15.62 -5.01
N GLY A 127 4.55 14.36 -5.39
CA GLY A 127 4.64 13.90 -6.77
C GLY A 127 3.35 14.09 -7.58
N LEU A 128 3.35 13.60 -8.82
CA LEU A 128 2.15 13.51 -9.63
C LEU A 128 1.12 12.57 -9.00
N ARG A 129 -0.16 12.83 -9.29
CA ARG A 129 -1.26 12.07 -8.71
C ARG A 129 -1.26 10.63 -9.24
N VAL A 130 -1.64 9.72 -8.35
CA VAL A 130 -1.98 8.33 -8.65
C VAL A 130 -3.40 8.05 -8.19
N PRO A 131 -4.09 7.05 -8.75
CA PRO A 131 -5.40 6.66 -8.23
C PRO A 131 -5.26 6.09 -6.80
N GLY A 132 -6.25 6.37 -5.95
CA GLY A 132 -6.36 5.81 -4.60
C GLY A 132 -7.78 5.31 -4.36
N LEU A 133 -7.90 4.15 -3.72
CA LEU A 133 -9.18 3.52 -3.40
C LEU A 133 -9.20 3.05 -1.95
N VAL A 134 -10.30 3.33 -1.26
CA VAL A 134 -10.64 2.76 0.06
C VAL A 134 -11.74 1.72 -0.13
N ILE A 135 -11.47 0.48 0.27
CA ILE A 135 -12.41 -0.64 0.17
C ILE A 135 -12.56 -1.25 1.56
N SER A 136 -13.76 -1.18 2.14
CA SER A 136 -14.05 -1.67 3.49
C SER A 136 -15.55 -1.90 3.66
N PRO A 137 -15.99 -2.80 4.56
CA PRO A 137 -17.38 -2.84 5.02
C PRO A 137 -17.85 -1.51 5.62
N TYR A 138 -16.94 -0.61 6.03
CA TYR A 138 -17.23 0.72 6.58
C TYR A 138 -16.96 1.87 5.60
N ALA A 139 -16.45 1.60 4.39
CA ALA A 139 -16.20 2.67 3.41
C ALA A 139 -17.51 3.32 2.94
N LYS A 140 -17.52 4.65 2.80
CA LYS A 140 -18.63 5.41 2.23
C LYS A 140 -18.92 4.92 0.80
N ARG A 141 -20.20 4.77 0.43
CA ARG A 141 -20.59 4.22 -0.88
C ARG A 141 -20.65 5.30 -1.94
N GLY A 142 -20.06 5.06 -3.11
CA GLY A 142 -20.13 6.00 -4.24
C GLY A 142 -19.55 7.37 -3.89
N TYR A 143 -18.63 7.41 -2.93
CA TYR A 143 -18.01 8.61 -2.43
C TYR A 143 -16.71 8.87 -3.16
N ILE A 144 -16.51 10.11 -3.59
CA ILE A 144 -15.24 10.59 -4.14
C ILE A 144 -14.65 11.52 -3.10
N ASP A 145 -13.51 11.12 -2.54
CA ASP A 145 -12.75 12.00 -1.67
C ASP A 145 -12.00 13.07 -2.52
N HIS A 146 -12.09 14.32 -2.07
CA HIS A 146 -11.44 15.47 -2.68
C HIS A 146 -10.37 16.10 -1.77
N GLN A 147 -10.06 15.46 -0.64
CA GLN A 147 -8.92 15.85 0.18
C GLN A 147 -7.60 15.77 -0.61
N ILE A 148 -6.61 16.53 -0.17
CA ILE A 148 -5.24 16.36 -0.66
C ILE A 148 -4.61 15.24 0.16
N LEU A 149 -4.41 14.10 -0.48
CA LEU A 149 -3.78 12.92 0.11
C LEU A 149 -2.43 12.65 -0.57
N SER A 150 -1.51 12.06 0.19
CA SER A 150 -0.26 11.45 -0.27
C SER A 150 -0.14 10.05 0.33
N HIS A 151 0.87 9.27 -0.05
CA HIS A 151 1.13 7.97 0.58
C HIS A 151 1.38 8.06 2.10
N ASP A 152 1.79 9.23 2.61
CA ASP A 152 1.92 9.51 4.04
C ASP A 152 0.57 9.35 4.79
N ALA A 153 -0.57 9.52 4.09
CA ALA A 153 -1.89 9.36 4.70
C ALA A 153 -2.17 7.92 5.16
N TYR A 154 -1.57 6.92 4.51
CA TYR A 154 -1.72 5.51 4.93
C TYR A 154 -1.00 5.26 6.24
N LEU A 155 0.23 5.79 6.39
CA LEU A 155 0.97 5.69 7.65
C LEU A 155 0.25 6.47 8.75
N LYS A 156 -0.22 7.68 8.45
CA LYS A 156 -1.05 8.48 9.37
C LYS A 156 -2.28 7.70 9.88
N PHE A 157 -2.98 6.99 8.98
CA PHE A 157 -4.13 6.16 9.34
C PHE A 157 -3.72 5.01 10.29
N ILE A 158 -2.63 4.31 9.98
CA ILE A 158 -2.09 3.22 10.81
C ILE A 158 -1.71 3.74 12.21
N GLU A 159 -1.03 4.87 12.29
CA GLU A 159 -0.66 5.52 13.55
C GLU A 159 -1.90 5.92 14.36
N ASP A 160 -2.92 6.48 13.70
CA ASP A 160 -4.17 6.87 14.35
C ASP A 160 -4.93 5.65 14.93
N ASP A 161 -4.92 4.52 14.22
CA ASP A 161 -5.63 3.31 14.62
C ASP A 161 -4.87 2.47 15.65
N PHE A 162 -3.57 2.24 15.43
CA PHE A 162 -2.77 1.28 16.22
C PHE A 162 -1.83 1.94 17.22
N LEU A 163 -1.49 3.22 17.06
CA LEU A 163 -0.58 3.96 17.95
C LEU A 163 -1.28 5.11 18.70
N GLY A 164 -2.61 5.13 18.71
CA GLY A 164 -3.39 6.18 19.38
C GLY A 164 -3.15 7.58 18.83
N GLY A 165 -2.73 7.69 17.57
CA GLY A 165 -2.41 8.95 16.90
C GLY A 165 -1.00 9.49 17.17
N GLN A 166 -0.15 8.72 17.85
CA GLN A 166 1.27 9.03 17.96
C GLN A 166 1.94 8.90 16.60
N ARG A 167 2.61 9.98 16.16
CA ARG A 167 3.43 9.96 14.94
C ARG A 167 4.77 9.29 15.23
N LEU A 168 5.23 8.48 14.30
CA LEU A 168 6.60 8.02 14.26
C LEU A 168 7.49 9.23 13.95
N ASP A 169 8.14 9.76 14.98
CA ASP A 169 8.92 10.99 14.89
C ASP A 169 10.40 10.66 15.12
N PRO A 170 11.26 10.88 14.11
CA PRO A 170 12.72 10.73 14.20
C PRO A 170 13.34 11.26 15.49
N ARG A 171 12.81 12.38 16.01
CA ARG A 171 13.33 13.05 17.20
C ARG A 171 12.98 12.34 18.50
N THR A 172 11.89 11.58 18.53
CA THR A 172 11.40 10.91 19.74
C THR A 172 11.60 9.40 19.70
N ASP A 173 11.80 8.82 18.51
CA ASP A 173 11.88 7.38 18.31
C ASP A 173 13.25 6.80 18.71
N GLY A 174 14.15 7.63 19.25
CA GLY A 174 15.43 7.21 19.85
C GLY A 174 16.48 6.74 18.85
N ARG A 175 16.24 6.94 17.55
CA ARG A 175 17.13 6.51 16.46
C ARG A 175 17.58 7.68 15.60
N PRO A 176 18.82 7.69 15.10
CA PRO A 176 19.23 8.66 14.09
C PRO A 176 18.41 8.44 12.81
N ASP A 177 17.48 9.34 12.54
CA ASP A 177 16.70 9.38 11.31
C ASP A 177 16.85 10.78 10.69
N PRO A 178 17.44 10.90 9.48
CA PRO A 178 17.77 12.17 8.86
C PRO A 178 16.56 12.81 8.14
N ARG A 179 15.37 12.21 8.22
CA ARG A 179 14.17 12.80 7.60
C ARG A 179 13.98 14.23 8.12
N PRO A 180 13.79 15.21 7.21
CA PRO A 180 13.72 16.61 7.59
C PRO A 180 12.44 16.96 8.37
N ASP A 181 11.39 16.17 8.19
CA ASP A 181 10.06 16.38 8.75
C ASP A 181 9.27 15.08 8.94
N VAL A 182 8.11 15.22 9.60
CA VAL A 182 7.09 14.16 9.79
C VAL A 182 5.92 14.53 8.88
N ARG A 183 5.88 13.94 7.68
CA ARG A 183 4.94 14.34 6.63
C ARG A 183 3.47 14.10 6.98
N GLU A 184 3.20 13.19 7.91
CA GLU A 184 1.90 12.89 8.51
C GLU A 184 1.32 14.09 9.30
N ARG A 185 2.17 15.08 9.62
CA ARG A 185 1.80 16.35 10.28
C ARG A 185 1.66 17.53 9.32
N VAL A 186 1.94 17.35 8.03
CA VAL A 186 1.77 18.43 7.04
C VAL A 186 0.31 18.85 7.02
N LYS A 187 0.05 20.14 7.23
CA LYS A 187 -1.33 20.67 7.41
C LYS A 187 -2.28 20.40 6.25
N ILE A 188 -1.75 20.28 5.03
CA ILE A 188 -2.55 20.03 3.83
C ILE A 188 -2.96 18.56 3.68
N LEU A 189 -2.27 17.65 4.38
CA LEU A 189 -2.55 16.21 4.30
C LEU A 189 -3.93 15.92 4.90
N GLY A 190 -4.76 15.27 4.10
CA GLY A 190 -6.09 14.80 4.49
C GLY A 190 -6.05 13.69 5.54
N ASP A 191 -7.24 13.24 5.90
CA ASP A 191 -7.46 12.16 6.87
C ASP A 191 -8.33 11.08 6.25
N LEU A 192 -7.75 9.91 5.98
CA LEU A 192 -8.44 8.76 5.38
C LEU A 192 -9.58 8.25 6.25
N ARG A 193 -9.61 8.52 7.56
CA ARG A 193 -10.75 8.15 8.42
C ARG A 193 -12.04 8.81 7.98
N ARG A 194 -11.96 9.93 7.25
CA ARG A 194 -13.14 10.60 6.68
C ARG A 194 -13.77 9.84 5.51
N ASP A 195 -13.11 8.81 4.97
CA ASP A 195 -13.67 7.97 3.91
C ASP A 195 -14.58 6.86 4.44
N PHE A 196 -14.66 6.74 5.76
CA PHE A 196 -15.44 5.73 6.45
C PHE A 196 -16.72 6.33 7.06
N ASP A 197 -17.74 5.49 7.15
CA ASP A 197 -18.90 5.67 8.00
C ASP A 197 -18.90 4.52 9.01
N PHE A 198 -18.36 4.78 10.21
CA PHE A 198 -18.28 3.77 11.27
C PHE A 198 -19.59 3.59 12.04
N ALA A 199 -20.60 4.43 11.79
CA ALA A 199 -21.93 4.26 12.38
C ALA A 199 -22.77 3.23 11.61
N GLN A 200 -22.38 2.89 10.38
CA GLN A 200 -23.08 1.89 9.57
C GLN A 200 -22.76 0.46 10.03
N LEU A 201 -23.72 -0.46 9.82
CA LEU A 201 -23.44 -1.89 9.96
C LEU A 201 -22.43 -2.35 8.89
N PRO A 202 -21.44 -3.20 9.25
CA PRO A 202 -20.46 -3.68 8.30
C PRO A 202 -21.11 -4.37 7.10
N ARG A 203 -20.79 -3.89 5.90
CA ARG A 203 -21.40 -4.39 4.67
C ARG A 203 -20.88 -5.77 4.29
N LYS A 204 -21.75 -6.55 3.65
CA LYS A 204 -21.39 -7.84 3.08
C LYS A 204 -20.34 -7.71 1.97
N PRO A 205 -19.52 -8.75 1.74
CA PRO A 205 -18.59 -8.86 0.62
C PRO A 205 -19.24 -8.55 -0.74
N LEU A 206 -18.56 -7.77 -1.58
CA LEU A 206 -18.92 -7.56 -2.98
C LEU A 206 -17.91 -8.28 -3.88
N LEU A 207 -18.22 -9.52 -4.22
CA LEU A 207 -17.30 -10.37 -4.98
C LEU A 207 -17.42 -10.10 -6.48
N LEU A 208 -16.30 -9.80 -7.12
CA LEU A 208 -16.24 -9.49 -8.55
C LEU A 208 -15.61 -10.63 -9.36
N PRO A 209 -16.03 -10.87 -10.61
CA PRO A 209 -15.36 -11.83 -11.48
C PRO A 209 -13.93 -11.36 -11.80
N VAL A 210 -12.94 -12.22 -11.54
CA VAL A 210 -11.51 -11.94 -11.81
C VAL A 210 -11.24 -11.71 -13.30
N ARG A 211 -12.08 -12.30 -14.17
CA ARG A 211 -12.02 -12.13 -15.63
C ARG A 211 -13.45 -11.89 -16.13
N PRO A 212 -13.94 -10.65 -16.11
CA PRO A 212 -15.27 -10.35 -16.63
C PRO A 212 -15.29 -10.63 -18.15
N THR A 213 -16.33 -11.31 -18.62
CA THR A 213 -16.65 -11.33 -20.05
C THR A 213 -17.30 -10.00 -20.41
N ARG A 214 -16.99 -9.46 -21.60
CA ARG A 214 -17.74 -8.29 -22.10
C ARG A 214 -19.23 -8.67 -22.13
N LYS A 215 -20.08 -7.81 -21.56
CA LYS A 215 -21.51 -7.85 -21.80
C LYS A 215 -21.80 -7.27 -23.18
#